data_AF-A0A2D8GF22-F1
#
_entry.id   AF-A0A2D8GF22-F1
#
_cell.length_a   1.000
_cell.length_b   1.000
_cell.length_c   1.000
_cell.angle_alpha   90.00
_cell.angle_beta   90.00
_cell.angle_gamma   90.00
#
_symmetry.space_group_name_H-M   'P 1'
#
loop_
_entity.id
_entity.type
_entity.pdbx_description
1 polymer ?
#
loop_
_entity_poly.entity_id
_entity_poly.type
_entity_poly.pdbx_seq_one_letter_code
_entity_poly.pdbx_strand_id
1 'polypeptide(L)' 'MYDDHPLGRDGEHDIGAVVTFLLSDASQYVTGQTIGADGGGVLRA' A
#
# COMPACT_ATOMS: atom_id res chain seq x y z
N MET A 1 -18.89 -6.67 2.94
CA MET A 1 -18.08 -5.72 3.74
C MET A 1 -17.13 -4.93 2.85
N TYR A 2 -16.55 -5.55 1.82
CA TYR A 2 -15.58 -4.90 0.91
C TYR A 2 -16.18 -4.46 -0.43
N ASP A 3 -17.50 -4.52 -0.59
CA ASP A 3 -18.21 -4.24 -1.84
C ASP A 3 -17.88 -2.84 -2.40
N ASP A 4 -17.61 -1.87 -1.52
CA ASP A 4 -17.17 -0.51 -1.87
C ASP A 4 -15.66 -0.27 -1.73
N HIS A 5 -14.89 -1.27 -1.29
CA HIS A 5 -13.44 -1.18 -1.23
C HIS A 5 -12.85 -1.43 -2.63
N PRO A 6 -12.00 -0.55 -3.20
CA PRO A 6 -11.56 -0.70 -4.60
C PRO A 6 -10.89 -2.03 -4.91
N LEU A 7 -10.18 -2.61 -3.94
CA LEU A 7 -9.55 -3.93 -4.06
C LEU A 7 -10.44 -5.10 -3.63
N GLY A 8 -11.62 -4.84 -3.05
CA GLY A 8 -12.63 -5.85 -2.75
C GLY A 8 -12.24 -6.91 -1.70
N ARG A 9 -11.13 -6.71 -0.98
CA ARG A 9 -10.60 -7.64 0.03
C ARG A 9 -9.87 -6.91 1.15
N ASP A 10 -9.65 -7.63 2.24
CA ASP A 10 -8.76 -7.20 3.31
C ASP A 10 -7.28 -7.26 2.90
N GLY A 11 -6.45 -6.45 3.57
CA GLY A 11 -5.03 -6.29 3.29
C GLY A 11 -4.09 -6.67 4.45
N GLU A 12 -4.54 -7.44 5.47
CA GLU A 12 -3.74 -7.80 6.65
C GLU A 12 -2.29 -8.22 6.34
N HIS A 13 -2.07 -8.90 5.21
CA HIS A 13 -0.77 -9.44 4.81
C HIS A 13 -0.01 -8.60 3.77
N ASP A 14 -0.57 -7.50 3.26
CA ASP A 14 0.03 -6.76 2.14
C ASP A 14 1.06 -5.71 2.58
N ILE A 15 1.02 -5.26 3.84
CA ILE A 15 1.91 -4.22 4.35
C ILE A 15 3.38 -4.68 4.34
N GLY A 16 3.63 -5.96 4.67
CA GLY A 16 4.98 -6.51 4.75
C GLY A 16 5.76 -6.43 3.44
N ALA A 17 5.09 -6.65 2.30
CA ALA A 17 5.72 -6.56 0.99
C ALA A 17 6.13 -5.11 0.64
N VAL A 18 5.27 -4.13 0.98
CA VAL A 18 5.57 -2.70 0.78
C VAL A 18 6.78 -2.29 1.62
N VAL A 19 6.82 -2.68 2.90
CA VAL A 19 7.97 -2.41 3.79
C VAL A 19 9.23 -3.08 3.27
N THR A 20 9.15 -4.32 2.80
CA THR A 20 10.29 -5.05 2.24
C THR A 20 10.88 -4.34 1.02
N PHE A 21 10.03 -3.84 0.12
CA PHE A 21 10.49 -3.00 -0.99
C PHE A 21 11.19 -1.73 -0.49
N LEU A 22 10.60 -1.02 0.47
CA LEU A 22 11.15 0.23 0.99
C LEU A 22 12.49 0.05 1.72
N LEU A 23 12.73 -1.12 2.33
CA LEU A 23 14.00 -1.47 2.98
C LEU A 23 15.05 -2.04 2.02
N SER A 24 14.71 -2.27 0.74
CA SER A 24 15.61 -2.83 -0.25
C SER A 24 16.35 -1.75 -1.05
N ASP A 25 17.43 -2.13 -1.75
CA ASP A 25 18.12 -1.21 -2.66
C ASP A 25 17.25 -0.75 -3.85
N ALA A 26 16.12 -1.41 -4.11
CA ALA A 26 15.21 -1.00 -5.18
C ALA A 26 14.51 0.34 -4.91
N SER A 27 14.48 0.81 -3.66
CA SER A 27 13.83 2.06 -3.27
C SER A 27 14.80 3.24 -3.11
N GLN A 28 16.07 3.14 -3.55
CA GLN A 28 17.13 4.12 -3.25
C GLN A 28 16.84 5.58 -3.67
N TYR A 29 15.88 5.82 -4.56
CA TYR A 29 15.45 7.16 -4.96
C TYR A 29 14.06 7.56 -4.42
N VAL A 30 13.48 6.77 -3.53
CA VAL A 30 12.19 7.01 -2.88
C VAL A 30 12.45 7.51 -1.47
N THR A 31 12.34 8.83 -1.26
CA THR A 31 12.56 9.45 0.06
C THR A 31 11.58 10.60 0.32
N GLY A 32 11.24 10.82 1.60
CA GLY A 32 10.33 11.88 2.04
C GLY A 32 8.88 11.72 1.59
N GLN A 33 8.50 10.53 1.09
CA GLN A 33 7.15 10.27 0.58
C GLN A 33 6.26 9.59 1.62
N THR A 34 4.98 9.93 1.61
CA THR A 34 3.92 9.14 2.26
C THR A 34 3.35 8.17 1.23
N ILE A 35 3.40 6.86 1.51
CA ILE A 35 2.93 5.81 0.60
C ILE A 35 1.68 5.16 1.19
N GLY A 36 0.57 5.19 0.45
CA GLY A 36 -0.65 4.49 0.79
C GLY A 36 -0.60 3.02 0.37
N ALA A 37 -0.78 2.11 1.33
CA ALA A 37 -0.96 0.67 1.11
C ALA A 37 -2.33 0.25 1.66
N ASP A 38 -3.38 0.80 1.05
CA ASP A 38 -4.75 0.83 1.59
C ASP A 38 -5.77 0.23 0.61
N GLY A 39 -5.28 -0.51 -0.38
CA GLY A 39 -6.08 -1.04 -1.46
C GLY A 39 -6.87 -0.01 -2.27
N GLY A 40 -6.41 1.24 -2.31
CA GLY A 40 -7.02 2.35 -3.04
C GLY A 40 -8.08 3.13 -2.26
N GLY A 41 -8.28 2.83 -0.97
CA GLY A 41 -9.31 3.46 -0.14
C GLY A 41 -9.25 4.99 -0.12
N VAL A 42 -8.06 5.58 -0.04
CA VAL A 42 -7.85 7.04 -0.02
C VAL A 42 -8.25 7.73 -1.33
N LEU A 43 -8.16 7.04 -2.46
CA LEU A 43 -8.44 7.63 -3.78
C LEU A 43 -9.90 7.48 -4.21
N ARG A 44 -10.70 6.76 -3.43
CA ARG A 44 -12.15 6.71 -3.61
C ARG A 44 -12.76 7.88 -2.83
N ALA A 45 -13.41 8.80 -3.54
CA ALA A 45 -14.23 9.87 -2.94
C ALA A 45 -15.51 9.29 -2.31
#